data_AF-A0A7S4SH84-F1
#
_entry.id   AF-A0A7S4SH84-F1
#
_cell.length_a   1.000
_cell.length_b   1.000
_cell.length_c   1.000
_cell.angle_alpha   90.00
_cell.angle_beta   90.00
_cell.angle_gamma   90.00
#
_symmetry.space_group_name_H-M   'P 1'
#
loop_
_entity.id
_entity.type
_entity.pdbx_description
1 polymer ?
#
loop_
_entity_poly.entity_id
_entity_poly.type
_entity_poly.pdbx_seq_one_letter_code
_entity_poly.pdbx_strand_id
1 'polypeptide(L)'
;MAISLNILLLIVFGWKQETFRKKVEKPLHIIIIALALTMAVIPLAFQTYNPHCGNCYPEVMYDACTNKKEGNLCIVRGNETVNYMFRIINGALFYIALIFCTVAMLWVYLHVRKQEVKMQRYNFRQHNAENHKESKRIRKVLFLYTLSLYFTYTPHLFVVSVPKHIRWSVVRTLPPLLGFWNMLVYFLPNCLKYQREHSGTWLVIAYFQVLRPRFPCVLSLSSGMCKRRKKDVEDAPEMNFAKINTANEESSPPPIDATDPKDDLHPHP
;
A
#
# COMPACT_ATOMS: atom_id res chain seq x y z
N MET A 1 -5.06 1.09 -1.59
CA MET A 1 -5.92 0.00 -2.07
C MET A 1 -5.22 -0.93 -3.06
N ALA A 2 -4.72 -0.45 -4.21
CA ALA A 2 -4.07 -1.33 -5.21
C ALA A 2 -2.87 -2.11 -4.65
N ILE A 3 -1.97 -1.42 -3.93
CA ILE A 3 -0.79 -2.04 -3.30
C ILE A 3 -1.21 -3.07 -2.24
N SER A 4 -2.16 -2.73 -1.37
CA SER A 4 -2.61 -3.65 -0.32
C SER A 4 -3.33 -4.87 -0.87
N LEU A 5 -4.14 -4.70 -1.93
CA LEU A 5 -4.76 -5.82 -2.64
C LEU A 5 -3.71 -6.72 -3.29
N ASN A 6 -2.70 -6.13 -3.95
CA ASN A 6 -1.62 -6.90 -4.57
C ASN A 6 -0.86 -7.75 -3.53
N ILE A 7 -0.45 -7.12 -2.42
CA ILE A 7 0.22 -7.81 -1.31
C ILE A 7 -0.66 -8.93 -0.73
N LEU A 8 -1.96 -8.67 -0.54
CA LEU A 8 -2.90 -9.67 -0.05
C LEU A 8 -2.99 -10.88 -0.99
N LEU A 9 -3.15 -10.65 -2.29
CA LEU A 9 -3.26 -11.72 -3.29
C LEU A 9 -1.96 -12.53 -3.42
N LEU A 10 -0.82 -11.87 -3.38
CA LEU A 10 0.48 -12.54 -3.48
C LEU A 10 0.81 -13.39 -2.25
N ILE A 11 0.62 -12.83 -1.05
CA ILE A 11 1.06 -13.48 0.20
C ILE A 11 0.00 -14.46 0.72
N VAL A 12 -1.27 -14.06 0.77
CA VAL A 12 -2.32 -14.85 1.41
C VAL A 12 -2.90 -15.88 0.45
N PHE A 13 -3.12 -15.50 -0.80
CA PHE A 13 -3.71 -16.39 -1.81
C PHE A 13 -2.68 -17.14 -2.65
N GLY A 14 -1.38 -16.85 -2.47
CA GLY A 14 -0.32 -17.51 -3.21
C GLY A 14 -0.34 -17.25 -4.72
N TRP A 15 -1.01 -16.18 -5.17
CA TRP A 15 -1.15 -15.93 -6.60
C TRP A 15 0.20 -15.67 -7.26
N LYS A 16 0.38 -16.14 -8.49
CA LYS A 16 1.52 -15.76 -9.32
C LYS A 16 1.31 -14.33 -9.84
N GLN A 17 2.38 -13.55 -9.94
CA GLN A 17 2.35 -12.16 -10.45
C GLN A 17 1.65 -12.05 -11.82
N GLU A 18 1.86 -13.05 -12.69
CA GLU A 18 1.21 -13.11 -14.00
C GLU A 18 -0.31 -13.24 -13.92
N THR A 19 -0.80 -13.99 -12.92
CA THR A 19 -2.24 -14.18 -12.70
C THR A 19 -2.87 -12.89 -12.21
N PHE A 20 -2.21 -12.20 -11.27
CA PHE A 20 -2.63 -10.88 -10.79
C PHE A 20 -2.72 -9.87 -11.95
N ARG A 21 -1.67 -9.77 -12.76
CA ARG A 21 -1.60 -8.84 -13.90
C ARG A 21 -2.71 -9.09 -14.92
N LYS A 22 -2.99 -10.36 -15.24
CA LYS A 22 -4.01 -10.71 -16.24
C LYS A 22 -5.44 -10.53 -15.71
N LYS A 23 -5.71 -10.92 -14.47
CA LYS A 23 -7.08 -11.01 -13.94
C LYS A 23 -7.54 -9.79 -13.14
N VAL A 24 -6.65 -9.09 -12.43
CA VAL A 24 -7.02 -8.05 -11.46
C VAL A 24 -6.53 -6.67 -11.87
N GLU A 25 -5.30 -6.55 -12.37
CA GLU A 25 -4.71 -5.24 -12.69
C GLU A 25 -5.53 -4.47 -13.74
N LYS A 26 -5.90 -5.12 -14.85
CA LYS A 26 -6.72 -4.51 -15.91
C LYS A 26 -8.08 -4.02 -15.42
N PRO A 27 -8.95 -4.84 -14.81
CA PRO A 27 -10.24 -4.36 -14.32
C PRO A 27 -10.08 -3.30 -13.22
N LEU A 28 -9.08 -3.41 -12.37
CA LEU A 28 -8.81 -2.40 -11.35
C LEU A 28 -8.50 -1.03 -11.97
N HIS A 29 -7.67 -0.97 -13.01
CA HIS A 29 -7.40 0.28 -13.72
C HIS A 29 -8.64 0.84 -14.40
N ILE A 30 -9.45 -0.01 -15.05
CA ILE A 30 -10.71 0.41 -15.67
C ILE A 30 -11.65 1.01 -14.62
N ILE A 31 -11.80 0.36 -13.46
CA ILE A 31 -12.64 0.85 -12.36
C ILE A 31 -12.12 2.20 -11.84
N ILE A 32 -10.81 2.34 -11.63
CA ILE A 32 -10.22 3.61 -11.16
C ILE A 32 -10.47 4.73 -12.17
N ILE A 33 -10.28 4.47 -13.47
CA ILE A 33 -10.53 5.46 -14.52
C ILE A 33 -12.01 5.82 -14.60
N ALA A 34 -12.91 4.83 -14.56
CA ALA A 34 -14.35 5.06 -14.60
C ALA A 34 -14.83 5.89 -13.39
N LEU A 35 -14.33 5.57 -12.19
CA LEU A 35 -14.60 6.37 -10.99
C LEU A 35 -14.05 7.79 -11.14
N ALA A 36 -12.80 7.96 -11.57
CA ALA A 36 -12.21 9.29 -11.77
C ALA A 36 -13.00 10.14 -12.77
N LEU A 37 -13.42 9.56 -13.90
CA LEU A 37 -14.24 10.23 -14.91
C LEU A 37 -15.61 10.61 -14.34
N THR A 38 -16.26 9.70 -13.61
CA THR A 38 -17.57 9.98 -12.98
C THR A 38 -17.47 11.14 -12.00
N MET A 39 -16.40 11.14 -11.18
CA MET A 39 -16.14 12.19 -10.20
C MET A 39 -15.73 13.52 -10.82
N ALA A 40 -15.29 13.53 -12.08
CA ALA A 40 -15.01 14.75 -12.83
C ALA A 40 -16.26 15.28 -13.58
N VAL A 41 -17.02 14.40 -14.21
CA VAL A 41 -18.17 14.76 -15.05
C VAL A 41 -19.35 15.25 -14.22
N ILE A 42 -19.65 14.63 -13.07
CA ILE A 42 -20.80 15.03 -12.24
C ILE A 42 -20.65 16.50 -11.77
N PRO A 43 -19.56 16.91 -11.10
CA PRO A 43 -19.37 18.31 -10.73
C PRO A 43 -19.39 19.28 -11.91
N LEU A 44 -18.92 18.85 -13.08
CA LEU A 44 -18.92 19.67 -14.29
C LEU A 44 -20.34 19.92 -14.80
N ALA A 45 -21.18 18.90 -14.86
CA ALA A 45 -22.58 18.99 -15.31
C ALA A 45 -23.42 19.91 -14.41
N PHE A 46 -23.19 19.87 -13.10
CA PHE A 46 -23.86 20.74 -12.12
C PHE A 46 -23.15 22.09 -11.90
N GLN A 47 -22.11 22.38 -12.69
CA GLN A 47 -21.31 23.59 -12.59
C GLN A 47 -20.75 23.87 -11.18
N THR A 48 -20.48 22.83 -10.38
CA THR A 48 -20.02 22.97 -8.99
C THR A 48 -18.52 23.21 -8.84
N TYR A 49 -17.75 23.17 -9.94
CA TYR A 49 -16.33 23.53 -9.89
C TYR A 49 -16.14 25.02 -9.64
N ASN A 50 -15.60 25.36 -8.47
CA ASN A 50 -15.34 26.73 -8.05
C ASN A 50 -13.89 26.89 -7.56
N PRO A 51 -13.30 28.09 -7.68
CA PRO A 51 -11.96 28.35 -7.16
C PRO A 51 -11.97 28.33 -5.63
N HIS A 52 -11.11 27.51 -5.05
CA HIS A 52 -10.92 27.37 -3.62
C HIS A 52 -9.43 27.36 -3.27
N CYS A 53 -8.92 28.52 -2.81
CA CYS A 53 -7.53 28.74 -2.41
C CYS A 53 -6.48 28.18 -3.39
N GLY A 54 -6.53 28.58 -4.66
CA GLY A 54 -5.54 28.19 -5.68
C GLY A 54 -5.80 26.85 -6.37
N ASN A 55 -6.84 26.11 -5.97
CA ASN A 55 -7.29 24.90 -6.65
C ASN A 55 -8.75 25.03 -7.10
N CYS A 56 -9.15 24.29 -8.14
CA CYS A 56 -10.56 24.14 -8.49
C CYS A 56 -11.12 22.92 -7.76
N TYR A 57 -12.16 23.10 -6.96
CA TYR A 57 -12.79 22.02 -6.18
C TYR A 57 -14.32 22.08 -6.32
N PRO A 58 -15.03 20.94 -6.27
CA PRO A 58 -16.48 20.91 -6.18
C PRO A 58 -16.93 21.52 -4.84
N GLU A 59 -17.35 22.79 -4.87
CA GLU A 59 -17.85 23.52 -3.72
C GLU A 59 -18.88 24.55 -4.18
N VAL A 60 -19.78 24.98 -3.30
CA VAL A 60 -20.75 26.04 -3.60
C VAL A 60 -20.07 27.39 -3.48
N MET A 61 -20.27 28.26 -4.47
CA MET A 61 -19.77 29.64 -4.42
C MET A 61 -20.86 30.57 -3.89
N TYR A 62 -20.54 31.24 -2.78
CA TYR A 62 -21.37 32.26 -2.16
C TYR A 62 -20.82 33.64 -2.51
N ASP A 63 -21.73 34.60 -2.74
CA ASP A 63 -21.39 36.01 -2.91
C ASP A 63 -22.28 36.88 -2.02
N ALA A 64 -21.82 38.11 -1.76
CA ALA A 64 -22.58 39.10 -1.03
C ALA A 64 -23.76 39.56 -1.90
N CYS A 65 -24.98 39.15 -1.55
CA CYS A 65 -26.17 39.64 -2.24
C CYS A 65 -26.22 41.18 -2.11
N THR A 66 -26.46 41.87 -3.23
CA THR A 66 -26.68 43.32 -3.26
C THR A 66 -27.94 43.75 -2.49
N ASN A 67 -28.87 42.83 -2.24
CA ASN A 67 -30.09 43.09 -1.46
C ASN A 67 -29.84 42.92 0.05
N LYS A 68 -29.25 43.98 0.62
CA LYS A 68 -28.69 44.14 1.98
C LYS A 68 -29.59 43.95 3.22
N LYS A 69 -30.83 43.47 3.13
CA LYS A 69 -31.72 43.56 4.30
C LYS A 69 -31.61 42.42 5.32
N GLU A 70 -30.98 41.29 4.98
CA GLU A 70 -30.97 40.12 5.91
C GLU A 70 -29.61 39.45 6.13
N GLY A 71 -28.50 39.98 5.57
CA GLY A 71 -27.18 39.35 5.77
C GLY A 71 -27.06 37.92 5.20
N ASN A 72 -28.05 37.47 4.43
CA ASN A 72 -28.05 36.17 3.79
C ASN A 72 -27.04 36.14 2.63
N LEU A 73 -26.26 35.06 2.54
CA LEU A 73 -25.35 34.80 1.43
C LEU A 73 -26.14 34.20 0.25
N CYS A 74 -25.94 34.73 -0.96
CA CYS A 74 -26.59 34.20 -2.17
C CYS A 74 -25.67 33.16 -2.80
N ILE A 75 -26.25 32.04 -3.23
CA ILE A 75 -25.54 31.07 -4.04
C ILE A 75 -25.46 31.61 -5.47
N VAL A 76 -24.25 31.95 -5.93
CA VAL A 76 -24.02 32.39 -7.31
C VAL A 76 -23.84 31.21 -8.23
N ARG A 77 -23.21 30.13 -7.75
CA ARG A 77 -22.90 28.96 -8.55
C ARG A 77 -22.90 27.66 -7.75
N GLY A 78 -23.49 26.63 -8.35
CA GLY A 78 -23.58 25.28 -7.81
C GLY A 78 -24.87 25.03 -7.05
N ASN A 79 -25.01 23.81 -6.55
CA ASN A 79 -26.16 23.37 -5.77
C ASN A 79 -25.66 22.76 -4.45
N GLU A 80 -26.16 23.25 -3.32
CA GLU A 80 -25.75 22.82 -1.98
C GLU A 80 -26.06 21.34 -1.73
N THR A 81 -27.24 20.87 -2.13
CA THR A 81 -27.65 19.47 -2.01
C THR A 81 -26.69 18.56 -2.80
N VAL A 82 -26.34 18.93 -4.03
CA VAL A 82 -25.41 18.16 -4.87
C VAL A 82 -24.01 18.12 -4.25
N ASN A 83 -23.51 19.27 -3.78
CA ASN A 83 -22.21 19.35 -3.11
C ASN A 83 -22.17 18.50 -1.82
N TYR A 84 -23.23 18.53 -1.03
CA TYR A 84 -23.36 17.71 0.17
C TYR A 84 -23.36 16.21 -0.14
N MET A 85 -24.17 15.78 -1.11
CA MET A 85 -24.19 14.39 -1.58
C MET A 85 -22.83 13.96 -2.11
N PHE A 86 -22.17 14.81 -2.91
CA PHE A 86 -20.83 14.54 -3.43
C PHE A 86 -19.81 14.35 -2.30
N ARG A 87 -19.85 15.19 -1.25
CA ARG A 87 -18.98 15.06 -0.07
C ARG A 87 -19.23 13.76 0.68
N ILE A 88 -20.50 13.38 0.88
CA ILE A 88 -20.86 12.10 1.51
C ILE A 88 -20.32 10.93 0.70
N ILE A 89 -20.57 10.90 -0.62
CA ILE A 89 -20.12 9.80 -1.49
C ILE A 89 -18.59 9.68 -1.47
N ASN A 90 -17.86 10.79 -1.62
CA ASN A 90 -16.40 10.78 -1.52
C ASN A 90 -15.91 10.29 -0.15
N GLY A 91 -16.49 10.82 0.92
CA GLY A 91 -16.16 10.42 2.28
C GLY A 91 -16.38 8.93 2.49
N ALA A 92 -17.55 8.42 2.08
CA ALA A 92 -17.90 7.01 2.16
C ALA A 92 -16.93 6.13 1.37
N LEU A 93 -16.67 6.44 0.09
CA LEU A 93 -15.70 5.71 -0.73
C LEU A 93 -14.31 5.70 -0.11
N PHE A 94 -13.88 6.85 0.44
CA PHE A 94 -12.60 6.97 1.13
C PHE A 94 -12.54 6.06 2.38
N TYR A 95 -13.56 6.08 3.23
CA TYR A 95 -13.61 5.23 4.42
C TYR A 95 -13.70 3.75 4.10
N ILE A 96 -14.49 3.36 3.09
CA ILE A 96 -14.55 1.99 2.59
C ILE A 96 -13.16 1.53 2.13
N ALA A 97 -12.45 2.36 1.36
CA ALA A 97 -11.10 2.06 0.92
C ALA A 97 -10.12 1.94 2.10
N LEU A 98 -10.24 2.79 3.12
CA LEU A 98 -9.42 2.74 4.33
C LEU A 98 -9.67 1.45 5.12
N ILE A 99 -10.93 1.14 5.42
CA ILE A 99 -11.33 -0.11 6.11
C ILE A 99 -10.87 -1.34 5.31
N PHE A 100 -11.04 -1.34 4.00
CA PHE A 100 -10.56 -2.43 3.16
C PHE A 100 -9.04 -2.61 3.27
N CYS A 101 -8.27 -1.51 3.20
CA CYS A 101 -6.81 -1.59 3.32
C CYS A 101 -6.37 -2.13 4.68
N THR A 102 -7.07 -1.77 5.76
CA THR A 102 -6.71 -2.15 7.12
C THR A 102 -7.06 -3.60 7.40
N VAL A 103 -8.24 -4.06 6.95
CA VAL A 103 -8.63 -5.48 6.99
C VAL A 103 -7.66 -6.32 6.16
N ALA A 104 -7.32 -5.91 4.94
CA ALA A 104 -6.36 -6.62 4.09
C ALA A 104 -4.98 -6.77 4.77
N MET A 105 -4.45 -5.67 5.31
CA MET A 105 -3.15 -5.68 6.01
C MET A 105 -3.18 -6.52 7.29
N LEU A 106 -4.27 -6.45 8.06
CA LEU A 106 -4.47 -7.29 9.23
C LEU A 106 -4.50 -8.77 8.85
N TRP A 107 -5.14 -9.10 7.74
CA TRP A 107 -5.23 -10.49 7.28
C TRP A 107 -3.88 -11.03 6.82
N VAL A 108 -3.11 -10.24 6.06
CA VAL A 108 -1.72 -10.55 5.72
C VAL A 108 -0.89 -10.76 6.99
N TYR A 109 -1.03 -9.87 7.97
CA TYR A 109 -0.31 -9.97 9.24
C TYR A 109 -0.62 -11.27 9.98
N LEU A 110 -1.91 -11.61 10.12
CA LEU A 110 -2.34 -12.84 10.78
C LEU A 110 -1.87 -14.08 10.04
N HIS A 111 -1.90 -14.05 8.70
CA HIS A 111 -1.40 -15.14 7.85
C HIS A 111 0.10 -15.37 8.06
N VAL A 112 0.91 -14.32 7.97
CA VAL A 112 2.36 -14.39 8.20
C VAL A 112 2.67 -14.85 9.63
N ARG A 113 1.90 -14.40 10.63
CA ARG A 113 2.07 -14.88 12.02
C ARG A 113 1.78 -16.37 12.16
N LYS A 114 0.73 -16.87 11.51
CA LYS A 114 0.41 -18.30 11.51
C LYS A 114 1.50 -19.13 10.84
N GLN A 115 2.07 -18.64 9.73
CA GLN A 115 3.21 -19.27 9.05
C GLN A 115 4.45 -19.34 9.96
N GLU A 116 4.80 -18.24 10.63
CA GLU A 116 5.95 -18.22 11.56
C GLU A 116 5.77 -19.23 12.71
N VAL A 117 4.58 -19.31 13.31
CA VAL A 117 4.32 -20.26 14.41
C VAL A 117 4.42 -21.71 13.93
N LYS A 118 3.95 -22.00 12.71
CA LYS A 118 4.13 -23.33 12.11
C LYS A 118 5.61 -23.63 11.87
N MET A 119 6.35 -22.71 11.25
CA MET A 119 7.77 -22.87 10.96
C MET A 119 8.61 -23.08 12.23
N GLN A 120 8.26 -22.40 13.33
CA GLN A 120 8.91 -22.59 14.64
C GLN A 120 8.78 -24.01 15.19
N ARG A 121 7.71 -24.75 14.89
CA ARG A 121 7.55 -26.14 15.36
C ARG A 121 8.48 -27.11 14.64
N TYR A 122 8.88 -26.79 13.41
CA TYR A 122 9.78 -27.61 12.59
C TYR A 122 11.25 -27.14 12.67
N ASN A 123 11.57 -26.18 13.55
CA ASN A 123 12.88 -25.52 13.65
C ASN A 123 13.99 -26.35 14.33
N PHE A 124 14.11 -27.64 14.01
CA PHE A 124 15.28 -28.42 14.43
C PHE A 124 16.51 -28.20 13.52
N ARG A 125 16.38 -27.50 12.38
CA ARG A 125 17.48 -27.24 11.42
C ARG A 125 17.81 -25.76 11.27
N GLN A 126 19.11 -25.46 11.30
CA GLN A 126 19.75 -24.12 11.19
C GLN A 126 19.29 -23.29 9.98
N HIS A 127 18.79 -23.93 8.92
CA HIS A 127 18.34 -23.28 7.68
C HIS A 127 17.14 -22.33 7.87
N ASN A 128 16.31 -22.55 8.89
CA ASN A 128 15.11 -21.74 9.10
C ASN A 128 15.37 -20.41 9.85
N ALA A 129 16.57 -20.23 10.39
CA ALA A 129 16.94 -19.00 11.10
C ALA A 129 16.95 -17.78 10.15
N GLU A 130 17.30 -17.99 8.87
CA GLU A 130 17.32 -16.93 7.85
C GLU A 130 15.91 -16.53 7.42
N ASN A 131 15.05 -17.52 7.10
CA ASN A 131 13.64 -17.28 6.74
C ASN A 131 12.88 -16.52 7.84
N HIS A 132 13.18 -16.81 9.11
CA HIS A 132 12.57 -16.10 10.25
C HIS A 132 12.95 -14.63 10.31
N LYS A 133 14.18 -14.27 9.95
CA LYS A 133 14.63 -12.87 9.89
C LYS A 133 13.94 -12.10 8.77
N GLU A 134 13.72 -12.75 7.62
CA GLU A 134 13.02 -12.14 6.48
C GLU A 134 11.53 -11.90 6.78
N SER A 135 10.84 -12.88 7.34
CA SER A 135 9.43 -12.73 7.72
C SER A 135 9.21 -11.58 8.73
N LYS A 136 10.08 -11.49 9.76
CA LYS A 136 10.07 -10.36 10.71
C LYS A 136 10.28 -9.01 10.03
N ARG A 137 11.14 -8.95 9.02
CA ARG A 137 11.39 -7.72 8.23
C ARG A 137 10.14 -7.34 7.45
N ILE A 138 9.52 -8.28 6.74
CA ILE A 138 8.29 -8.05 5.97
C ILE A 138 7.18 -7.54 6.87
N ARG A 139 6.97 -8.15 8.05
CA ARG A 139 5.98 -7.70 9.03
C ARG A 139 6.22 -6.25 9.49
N LYS A 140 7.46 -5.87 9.77
CA LYS A 140 7.79 -4.49 10.16
C LYS A 140 7.46 -3.52 9.03
N VAL A 141 7.78 -3.86 7.79
CA VAL A 141 7.47 -3.04 6.61
C VAL A 141 5.95 -2.86 6.46
N LEU A 142 5.17 -3.94 6.54
CA LEU A 142 3.71 -3.89 6.47
C LEU A 142 3.09 -3.05 7.60
N PHE A 143 3.62 -3.19 8.81
CA PHE A 143 3.18 -2.40 9.95
C PHE A 143 3.47 -0.90 9.76
N LEU A 144 4.69 -0.55 9.33
CA LEU A 144 5.06 0.85 9.05
C LEU A 144 4.22 1.45 7.92
N TYR A 145 3.92 0.68 6.87
CA TYR A 145 3.03 1.10 5.79
C TYR A 145 1.60 1.37 6.28
N THR A 146 1.09 0.51 7.16
CA THR A 146 -0.25 0.70 7.74
C THR A 146 -0.26 1.92 8.67
N LEU A 147 0.80 2.11 9.46
CA LEU A 147 0.94 3.24 10.35
C LEU A 147 1.06 4.56 9.58
N SER A 148 1.78 4.61 8.45
CA SER A 148 1.86 5.83 7.62
C SER A 148 0.51 6.21 7.04
N LEU A 149 -0.29 5.22 6.62
CA LEU A 149 -1.67 5.44 6.17
C LEU A 149 -2.51 6.08 7.27
N TYR A 150 -2.51 5.50 8.47
CA TYR A 150 -3.25 6.07 9.61
C TYR A 150 -2.70 7.43 10.03
N PHE A 151 -1.39 7.61 10.11
CA PHE A 151 -0.81 8.90 10.47
C PHE A 151 -1.24 10.02 9.52
N THR A 152 -1.35 9.71 8.23
CA THR A 152 -1.81 10.68 7.21
C THR A 152 -3.30 10.99 7.32
N TYR A 153 -4.13 9.98 7.55
CA TYR A 153 -5.58 10.11 7.41
C TYR A 153 -6.36 10.21 8.72
N THR A 154 -5.83 9.70 9.83
CA THR A 154 -6.44 9.82 11.15
C THR A 154 -6.69 11.27 11.55
N PRO A 155 -5.81 12.25 11.26
CA PRO A 155 -6.12 13.65 11.55
C PRO A 155 -7.42 14.13 10.91
N HIS A 156 -7.76 13.67 9.69
CA HIS A 156 -9.03 14.00 9.02
C HIS A 156 -10.27 13.57 9.82
N LEU A 157 -10.17 12.53 10.66
CA LEU A 157 -11.26 12.09 11.54
C LEU A 157 -11.47 13.04 12.73
N PHE A 158 -10.36 13.52 13.31
CA PHE A 158 -10.37 14.39 14.49
C PHE A 158 -10.55 15.87 14.16
N VAL A 159 -10.57 16.20 12.87
CA VAL A 159 -10.66 17.56 12.34
C VAL A 159 -11.93 18.31 12.79
N VAL A 160 -12.98 17.63 13.24
CA VAL A 160 -14.23 18.27 13.73
C VAL A 160 -13.97 19.08 15.01
N SER A 161 -13.01 18.67 15.85
CA SER A 161 -12.75 19.28 17.16
C SER A 161 -11.64 20.34 17.15
N VAL A 162 -11.02 20.59 15.99
CA VAL A 162 -9.81 21.43 15.87
C VAL A 162 -10.16 22.79 15.24
N PRO A 163 -9.53 23.90 15.67
CA PRO A 163 -9.71 25.21 15.04
C PRO A 163 -9.55 25.17 13.52
N LYS A 164 -10.38 25.95 12.80
CA LYS A 164 -10.46 25.93 11.33
C LYS A 164 -9.08 26.09 10.65
N HIS A 165 -8.22 26.97 11.16
CA HIS A 165 -6.91 27.25 10.55
C HIS A 165 -5.96 26.04 10.63
N ILE A 166 -5.84 25.38 11.79
CA ILE A 166 -5.01 24.18 11.96
C ILE A 166 -5.55 23.04 11.08
N ARG A 167 -6.88 22.86 11.09
CA ARG A 167 -7.57 21.89 10.24
C ARG A 167 -7.17 22.03 8.77
N TRP A 168 -7.24 23.24 8.22
CA TRP A 168 -6.92 23.49 6.82
C TRP A 168 -5.45 23.19 6.50
N SER A 169 -4.53 23.57 7.39
CA SER A 169 -3.11 23.27 7.23
C SER A 169 -2.85 21.76 7.20
N VAL A 170 -3.42 21.02 8.14
CA VAL A 170 -3.24 19.55 8.25
C VAL A 170 -3.78 18.82 7.02
N VAL A 171 -5.02 19.14 6.62
CA VAL A 171 -5.71 18.50 5.47
C VAL A 171 -4.97 18.73 4.15
N ARG A 172 -4.28 19.86 3.98
CA ARG A 172 -3.56 20.18 2.74
C ARG A 172 -2.13 19.64 2.71
N THR A 173 -1.49 19.52 3.87
CA THR A 173 -0.07 19.15 3.95
C THR A 173 0.16 17.66 4.11
N LEU A 174 -0.68 16.96 4.87
CA LEU A 174 -0.46 15.52 5.14
C LEU A 174 -0.68 14.61 3.93
N PRO A 175 -1.73 14.75 3.11
CA PRO A 175 -1.96 13.82 2.01
C PRO A 175 -0.83 13.77 0.97
N PRO A 176 -0.23 14.91 0.54
CA PRO A 176 0.97 14.88 -0.31
C PRO A 176 2.16 14.14 0.32
N LEU A 177 2.30 14.20 1.65
CA LEU A 177 3.35 13.49 2.37
C LEU A 177 3.14 11.97 2.40
N LEU A 178 1.97 11.44 2.04
CA LEU A 178 1.75 9.99 1.96
C LEU A 178 2.75 9.31 1.02
N GLY A 179 3.04 9.96 -0.12
CA GLY A 179 4.04 9.47 -1.07
C GLY A 179 5.44 9.42 -0.44
N PHE A 180 5.79 10.47 0.32
CA PHE A 180 7.04 10.54 1.07
C PHE A 180 7.15 9.46 2.14
N TRP A 181 6.09 9.23 2.94
CA TRP A 181 6.08 8.17 3.94
C TRP A 181 6.19 6.78 3.32
N ASN A 182 5.46 6.53 2.23
CA ASN A 182 5.55 5.26 1.51
C ASN A 182 6.96 5.04 0.95
N MET A 183 7.56 6.07 0.37
CA MET A 183 8.94 6.04 -0.08
C MET A 183 9.87 5.64 1.06
N LEU A 184 9.78 6.30 2.22
CA LEU A 184 10.59 6.02 3.40
C LEU A 184 10.48 4.54 3.81
N VAL A 185 9.27 3.97 3.83
CA VAL A 185 9.04 2.56 4.16
C VAL A 185 9.76 1.60 3.20
N TYR A 186 9.82 1.91 1.90
CA TYR A 186 10.53 1.07 0.92
C TYR A 186 12.05 1.22 0.98
N PHE A 187 12.56 2.42 1.27
CA PHE A 187 14.01 2.68 1.31
C PHE A 187 14.68 2.31 2.62
N LEU A 188 13.97 2.45 3.75
CA LEU A 188 14.51 2.22 5.09
C LEU A 188 15.23 0.86 5.23
N PRO A 189 14.68 -0.27 4.73
CA PRO A 189 15.36 -1.55 4.86
C PRO A 189 16.70 -1.64 4.11
N ASN A 190 16.81 -0.96 2.97
CA ASN A 190 18.04 -0.90 2.18
C ASN A 190 19.06 0.04 2.84
N CYS A 191 18.61 1.14 3.43
CA CYS A 191 19.47 2.04 4.20
C CYS A 191 20.06 1.34 5.43
N LEU A 192 19.25 0.54 6.14
CA LEU A 192 19.69 -0.25 7.29
C LEU A 192 20.61 -1.42 6.90
N LYS A 193 20.50 -1.94 5.67
CA LYS A 193 21.47 -2.91 5.13
C LYS A 193 22.80 -2.21 4.86
N TYR A 194 22.75 -1.08 4.16
CA TYR A 194 23.94 -0.29 3.84
C TYR A 194 24.69 0.19 5.09
N GLN A 195 23.96 0.66 6.11
CA GLN A 195 24.54 1.10 7.38
C GLN A 195 25.23 -0.03 8.15
N ARG A 196 24.77 -1.27 8.00
CA ARG A 196 25.43 -2.45 8.59
C ARG A 196 26.73 -2.80 7.88
N GLU A 197 26.78 -2.63 6.57
CA GLU A 197 27.99 -2.84 5.77
C GLU A 197 29.02 -1.71 5.98
N HIS A 198 28.55 -0.49 6.24
CA HIS A 198 29.38 0.70 6.43
C HIS A 198 29.13 1.31 7.82
N SER A 199 29.64 0.64 8.85
CA SER A 199 29.54 1.09 10.25
C SER A 199 30.09 2.52 10.40
N GLY A 200 29.29 3.42 10.98
CA GLY A 200 29.63 4.84 11.16
C GLY A 200 28.90 5.80 10.21
N THR A 201 28.21 5.29 9.18
CA THR A 201 27.43 6.14 8.28
C THR A 201 26.11 6.55 8.92
N TRP A 202 25.79 7.85 8.87
CA TRP A 202 24.47 8.37 9.31
C TRP A 202 23.36 7.91 8.37
N LEU A 203 22.16 7.68 8.91
CA LEU A 203 21.02 7.15 8.14
C LEU A 203 20.63 8.06 6.96
N VAL A 204 20.74 9.38 7.13
CA VAL A 204 20.47 10.36 6.06
C VAL A 204 21.48 10.23 4.91
N ILE A 205 22.76 10.04 5.23
CA ILE A 205 23.83 9.85 4.22
C ILE A 205 23.61 8.53 3.49
N ALA A 206 23.32 7.45 4.22
CA ALA A 206 22.98 6.15 3.64
C ALA A 206 21.76 6.25 2.71
N TYR A 207 20.75 7.04 3.08
CA TYR A 207 19.58 7.28 2.23
C TYR A 207 19.97 7.95 0.90
N PHE A 208 20.74 9.03 0.93
CA PHE A 208 21.21 9.69 -0.29
C PHE A 208 22.12 8.78 -1.13
N GLN A 209 22.96 7.95 -0.49
CA GLN A 209 23.82 6.98 -1.19
C GLN A 209 23.02 5.86 -1.84
N VAL A 210 21.93 5.38 -1.25
CA VAL A 210 21.01 4.40 -1.86
C VAL A 210 20.18 5.06 -2.98
N LEU A 211 19.86 6.35 -2.86
CA LEU A 211 19.10 7.09 -3.87
C LEU A 211 19.93 7.44 -5.11
N ARG A 212 21.19 7.86 -4.92
CA ARG A 212 22.13 8.33 -5.94
C ARG A 212 22.30 7.38 -7.14
N PRO A 213 22.42 6.04 -6.99
CA PRO A 213 22.65 5.14 -8.12
C PRO A 213 21.41 4.86 -8.98
N ARG A 214 20.20 5.29 -8.59
CA ARG A 214 18.98 5.11 -9.42
C ARG A 214 18.78 6.19 -10.49
N PHE A 215 19.37 7.36 -10.34
CA PHE A 215 19.25 8.46 -11.31
C PHE A 215 20.24 8.47 -12.50
N PRO A 216 21.48 7.94 -12.44
CA PRO A 216 22.49 8.20 -13.49
C PRO A 216 22.28 7.43 -14.81
N CYS A 217 21.55 6.30 -14.86
CA CYS A 217 21.26 5.66 -16.15
C CYS A 217 20.15 6.38 -16.96
N VAL A 218 19.41 7.35 -16.39
CA VAL A 218 18.42 8.14 -17.15
C VAL A 218 19.09 9.29 -17.92
N LEU A 219 20.26 9.76 -17.47
CA LEU A 219 20.98 10.89 -18.07
C LEU A 219 22.22 10.46 -18.88
N SER A 220 22.71 9.23 -18.73
CA SER A 220 23.85 8.73 -19.50
C SER A 220 23.38 7.90 -20.70
N LEU A 221 23.41 8.51 -21.89
CA LEU A 221 23.19 7.87 -23.19
C LEU A 221 24.32 6.89 -23.61
N SER A 222 25.31 6.66 -22.75
CA SER A 222 26.47 5.82 -23.08
C SER A 222 26.19 4.35 -22.74
N SER A 223 26.02 3.53 -23.77
CA SER A 223 25.37 2.20 -23.73
C SER A 223 26.18 1.07 -23.06
N GLY A 224 27.41 1.32 -22.60
CA GLY A 224 28.31 0.25 -22.15
C GLY A 224 28.18 -0.19 -20.68
N MET A 225 27.93 0.74 -19.75
CA MET A 225 28.08 0.46 -18.31
C MET A 225 26.81 -0.02 -17.57
N CYS A 226 25.62 0.19 -18.14
CA CYS A 226 24.37 -0.24 -17.47
C CYS A 226 24.16 -1.78 -17.55
N LYS A 227 24.90 -2.50 -18.41
CA LYS A 227 24.74 -3.96 -18.63
C LYS A 227 25.23 -4.82 -17.46
N ARG A 228 26.25 -4.38 -16.70
CA ARG A 228 26.72 -5.10 -15.49
C ARG A 228 25.78 -4.94 -14.30
N ARG A 229 25.02 -3.84 -14.25
CA ARG A 229 24.16 -3.47 -13.12
C ARG A 229 22.75 -4.06 -13.17
N LYS A 230 22.31 -4.56 -14.33
CA LYS A 230 21.03 -5.27 -14.45
C LYS A 230 21.00 -6.53 -13.57
N LYS A 231 22.15 -7.21 -13.43
CA LYS A 231 22.30 -8.40 -12.59
C LYS A 231 22.11 -8.08 -11.11
N ASP A 232 22.74 -7.01 -10.61
CA ASP A 232 22.62 -6.60 -9.20
C ASP A 232 21.25 -5.98 -8.84
N VAL A 233 20.51 -5.46 -9.84
CA VAL A 233 19.15 -4.94 -9.65
C VAL A 233 18.10 -6.05 -9.78
N GLU A 234 18.34 -7.08 -10.59
CA GLU A 234 17.57 -8.34 -10.54
C GLU A 234 17.82 -9.09 -9.21
N ASP A 235 19.02 -8.95 -8.63
CA ASP A 235 19.35 -9.48 -7.30
C ASP A 235 19.00 -8.51 -6.15
N ALA A 236 18.49 -7.30 -6.46
CA ALA A 236 17.86 -6.51 -5.42
C ALA A 236 16.71 -7.36 -4.88
N PRO A 237 16.49 -7.42 -3.55
CA PRO A 237 15.36 -8.14 -3.00
C PRO A 237 14.10 -7.37 -3.39
N GLU A 238 13.63 -7.55 -4.64
CA GLU A 238 12.22 -7.78 -4.85
C GLU A 238 11.85 -8.74 -3.74
N MET A 239 10.94 -8.31 -2.86
CA MET A 239 10.37 -9.21 -1.88
C MET A 239 9.81 -10.36 -2.70
N ASN A 240 10.59 -11.42 -2.82
CA ASN A 240 10.34 -12.48 -3.76
C ASN A 240 9.33 -13.37 -3.07
N PHE A 241 8.11 -12.86 -2.94
CA PHE A 241 7.00 -13.50 -2.27
C PHE A 241 6.71 -14.87 -2.90
N ALA A 242 7.09 -15.03 -4.17
CA ALA A 242 7.09 -16.33 -4.85
C ALA A 242 7.95 -17.37 -4.11
N LYS A 243 9.12 -17.00 -3.59
CA LYS A 243 10.01 -17.90 -2.84
C LYS A 243 9.41 -18.36 -1.50
N ILE A 244 8.59 -17.50 -0.89
CA ILE A 244 7.84 -17.85 0.34
C ILE A 244 6.74 -18.86 0.02
N ASN A 245 6.06 -18.72 -1.12
CA ASN A 245 5.00 -19.62 -1.53
C ASN A 245 5.53 -21.00 -1.96
N THR A 246 6.65 -21.07 -2.68
CA THR A 246 7.27 -22.35 -3.06
C THR A 246 7.79 -23.12 -1.85
N ALA A 247 8.35 -22.45 -0.86
CA ALA A 247 8.78 -23.09 0.39
C ALA A 247 7.59 -23.68 1.18
N ASN A 248 6.39 -23.11 1.05
CA ASN A 248 5.18 -23.67 1.65
C ASN A 248 4.68 -24.90 0.90
N GLU A 249 4.80 -24.96 -0.42
CA GLU A 249 4.44 -26.16 -1.20
C GLU A 249 5.40 -27.32 -0.90
N GLU A 250 6.70 -27.06 -0.80
CA GLU A 250 7.72 -28.10 -0.49
C GLU A 250 7.67 -28.59 0.96
N SER A 251 7.16 -27.79 1.90
CA SER A 251 7.03 -28.19 3.32
C SER A 251 5.71 -28.90 3.64
N SER A 252 4.85 -29.09 2.65
CA SER A 252 3.76 -30.08 2.76
C SER A 252 4.41 -31.43 3.06
N PRO A 253 4.06 -32.12 4.16
CA PRO A 253 4.54 -33.48 4.35
C PRO A 253 4.19 -34.27 3.09
N PRO A 254 5.11 -35.10 2.56
CA PRO A 254 4.79 -35.96 1.43
C PRO A 254 3.48 -36.66 1.77
N PRO A 255 2.55 -36.80 0.79
CA PRO A 255 1.33 -37.55 1.03
C PRO A 255 1.75 -38.85 1.69
N ILE A 256 1.24 -39.09 2.90
CA ILE A 256 1.49 -40.35 3.60
C ILE A 256 0.92 -41.38 2.65
N ASP A 257 1.82 -42.05 1.94
CA ASP A 257 1.46 -43.13 1.05
C ASP A 257 0.81 -44.13 1.99
N ALA A 258 -0.51 -44.20 1.93
CA ALA A 258 -1.29 -45.17 2.68
C ALA A 258 -0.97 -46.52 2.03
N THR A 259 0.22 -47.04 2.32
CA THR A 259 0.55 -48.42 2.06
C THR A 259 -0.45 -49.24 2.85
N ASP A 260 -1.40 -49.76 2.10
CA ASP A 260 -2.43 -50.69 2.50
C ASP A 260 -1.78 -51.77 3.38
N PRO A 261 -2.15 -51.88 4.68
CA PRO A 261 -1.64 -52.93 5.52
C PRO A 261 -2.24 -54.24 5.00
N LYS A 262 -1.52 -54.92 4.10
CA LYS A 262 -1.85 -56.30 3.74
C LYS A 262 -1.56 -57.16 4.97
N ASP A 263 -2.67 -57.65 5.53
CA ASP A 263 -2.75 -58.62 6.60
C ASP A 263 -1.93 -59.88 6.28
N ASP A 264 -0.75 -60.01 6.88
CA ASP A 264 -0.07 -61.30 7.03
C ASP A 264 -0.68 -62.03 8.23
N LEU A 265 -1.85 -62.60 8.01
CA LEU A 265 -2.49 -63.53 8.95
C LEU A 265 -1.93 -64.93 8.73
N HIS A 266 -0.84 -65.28 9.41
CA HIS A 266 -0.35 -66.66 9.51
C HIS A 266 -0.80 -67.29 10.85
N PRO A 267 -1.65 -68.33 10.83
CA PRO A 267 -1.79 -69.23 11.97
C PRO A 267 -0.68 -70.28 11.94
N HIS A 268 0.11 -70.32 13.01
CA HIS A 268 1.05 -71.40 13.35
C HIS A 268 0.28 -72.70 13.71
N PRO A 269 0.95 -73.87 13.56
CA PRO A 269 0.34 -75.21 13.58
C PRO A 269 -0.19 -75.68 14.94
#